data_AF-A0AAU2QMJ2-F1
#
_entry.id   AF-A0AAU2QMJ2-F1
#
_cell.length_a   1.000
_cell.length_b   1.000
_cell.length_c   1.000
_cell.angle_alpha   90.00
_cell.angle_beta   90.00
_cell.angle_gamma   90.00
#
_symmetry.space_group_name_H-M   'P 1'
#
loop_
_entity.id
_entity.type
_entity.pdbx_description
1 polymer ?
#
loop_
_entity_poly.entity_id
_entity_poly.type
_entity_poly.pdbx_seq_one_letter_code
_entity_poly.pdbx_strand_id
1 'polypeptide(L)'
;MTIAPEAATPVVAAQPTSAPMTRTYDLSVTTQGPLYPPSEIVDENGDFVVIGRVNRPGADGSTVSTWGGAVVSPDSPLPPLGQNLPYDIVRELDLTDPTGPDAQVQLFTLPLPLPCNNYPMLFAPEQRPDAHDVRRPSYPLHGAPIPDLREEDGPKLREPITLGQWTKARGQLEVHVPAHGRGADFSFAFTGLIPDSLYTVMSLREHDLDPAGPTRPGPLGVPNAFISDSNGMAHYRASLPNPFPAPGTPGANRVINVVVLWMSYQQNYGGAIGHFGLGGDIHAQLKLQGPSFGEFTTRSAN
;
A
#
# COMPACT_ATOMS: atom_id res chain seq x y z
N MET A 1 -5.78 59.11 41.64
CA MET A 1 -5.50 57.67 41.47
C MET A 1 -6.66 57.11 40.67
N THR A 2 -6.50 57.08 39.35
CA THR A 2 -7.60 56.81 38.41
C THR A 2 -7.39 55.41 37.85
N ILE A 3 -8.28 54.48 38.21
CA ILE A 3 -8.23 53.10 37.75
C ILE A 3 -8.73 53.07 36.30
N ALA A 4 -7.86 52.70 35.37
CA ALA A 4 -8.21 52.50 33.97
C ALA A 4 -9.05 51.20 33.83
N PRO A 5 -10.05 51.15 32.94
CA PRO A 5 -10.86 49.97 32.75
C PRO A 5 -10.07 48.87 32.01
N GLU A 6 -10.24 47.65 32.50
CA GLU A 6 -9.69 46.40 31.97
C GLU A 6 -10.23 46.16 30.56
N ALA A 7 -9.34 46.07 29.57
CA ALA A 7 -9.70 45.83 28.19
C ALA A 7 -10.19 44.39 28.03
N ALA A 8 -11.46 44.23 27.64
CA ALA A 8 -12.05 42.93 27.36
C ALA A 8 -11.29 42.22 26.23
N THR A 9 -10.81 41.01 26.52
CA THR A 9 -10.19 40.09 25.57
C THR A 9 -11.16 39.83 24.41
N PRO A 10 -10.76 39.99 23.14
CA PRO A 10 -11.65 39.73 22.02
C PRO A 10 -11.97 38.22 21.98
N VAL A 11 -13.27 37.91 22.06
CA VAL A 11 -13.79 36.58 21.80
C VAL A 11 -13.49 36.26 20.33
N VAL A 12 -12.55 35.37 20.10
CA VAL A 12 -12.24 34.85 18.76
C VAL A 12 -13.51 34.20 18.23
N ALA A 13 -14.11 34.80 17.20
CA ALA A 13 -15.29 34.25 16.54
C ALA A 13 -14.98 32.82 16.07
N ALA A 14 -15.82 31.86 16.47
CA ALA A 14 -15.74 30.49 16.00
C ALA A 14 -15.82 30.49 14.47
N GLN A 15 -14.76 30.02 13.80
CA GLN A 15 -14.77 29.87 12.35
C GLN A 15 -15.93 28.97 11.94
N PRO A 16 -16.61 29.25 10.81
CA PRO A 16 -17.76 28.45 10.37
C PRO A 16 -17.35 26.98 10.24
N THR A 17 -18.04 26.12 10.98
CA THR A 17 -17.92 24.66 10.88
C THR A 17 -18.49 24.23 9.54
N SER A 18 -17.68 23.59 8.70
CA SER A 18 -18.18 22.90 7.52
C SER A 18 -19.09 21.75 7.96
N ALA A 19 -20.04 21.34 7.12
CA ALA A 19 -20.78 20.11 7.37
C ALA A 19 -19.80 18.92 7.44
N PRO A 20 -20.03 17.93 8.33
CA PRO A 20 -19.25 16.70 8.29
C PRO A 20 -19.46 16.00 6.94
N MET A 21 -18.43 15.32 6.45
CA MET A 21 -18.46 14.64 5.15
C MET A 21 -17.98 13.20 5.30
N THR A 22 -18.72 12.27 4.70
CA THR A 22 -18.36 10.84 4.67
C THR A 22 -18.40 10.32 3.24
N ARG A 23 -17.41 9.52 2.85
CA ARG A 23 -17.40 8.78 1.58
C ARG A 23 -16.89 7.37 1.79
N THR A 24 -17.39 6.46 0.96
CA THR A 24 -17.03 5.05 0.97
C THR A 24 -16.39 4.69 -0.37
N TYR A 25 -15.33 3.89 -0.32
CA TYR A 25 -14.55 3.44 -1.46
C TYR A 25 -14.37 1.92 -1.39
N ASP A 26 -14.50 1.25 -2.53
CA ASP A 26 -14.15 -0.16 -2.66
C ASP A 26 -12.69 -0.29 -3.12
N LEU A 27 -11.93 -1.10 -2.39
CA LEU A 27 -10.55 -1.40 -2.73
C LEU A 27 -10.50 -2.48 -3.81
N SER A 28 -9.55 -2.33 -4.73
CA SER A 28 -9.27 -3.32 -5.77
C SER A 28 -8.15 -4.24 -5.34
N VAL A 29 -8.30 -5.54 -5.64
CA VAL A 29 -7.21 -6.50 -5.47
C VAL A 29 -6.05 -6.17 -6.38
N THR A 30 -4.84 -6.30 -5.88
CA THR A 30 -3.61 -6.04 -6.61
C THR A 30 -2.51 -6.96 -6.13
N THR A 31 -1.44 -7.07 -6.90
CA THR A 31 -0.14 -7.59 -6.47
C THR A 31 0.94 -6.51 -6.61
N GLN A 32 0.54 -5.28 -6.89
CA GLN A 32 1.42 -4.21 -7.37
C GLN A 32 1.26 -2.96 -6.49
N GLY A 33 2.32 -2.54 -5.80
CA GLY A 33 2.40 -1.24 -5.14
C GLY A 33 2.73 -0.14 -6.15
N PRO A 34 4.02 0.11 -6.45
CA PRO A 34 4.46 0.97 -7.54
C PRO A 34 4.39 0.25 -8.89
N LEU A 35 4.63 0.95 -9.99
CA LEU A 35 4.69 0.32 -11.32
C LEU A 35 5.96 -0.51 -11.54
N TYR A 36 7.02 -0.26 -10.78
CA TYR A 36 8.29 -0.98 -10.86
C TYR A 36 8.73 -1.39 -9.46
N PRO A 37 9.02 -2.68 -9.19
CA PRO A 37 8.85 -3.81 -10.11
C PRO A 37 7.40 -3.97 -10.62
N PRO A 38 7.18 -4.65 -11.77
CA PRO A 38 5.83 -4.86 -12.32
C PRO A 38 4.84 -5.43 -11.31
N SER A 39 5.33 -6.26 -10.38
CA SER A 39 4.60 -6.83 -9.26
C SER A 39 5.51 -7.02 -8.04
N GLU A 40 4.90 -7.09 -6.85
CA GLU A 40 5.51 -7.48 -5.58
C GLU A 40 5.51 -9.01 -5.37
N ILE A 41 5.04 -9.74 -6.38
CA ILE A 41 4.85 -11.20 -6.35
C ILE A 41 5.31 -11.79 -7.68
N VAL A 42 6.04 -12.91 -7.59
CA VAL A 42 6.39 -13.75 -8.73
C VAL A 42 5.78 -15.14 -8.60
N ASP A 43 5.76 -15.88 -9.70
CA ASP A 43 5.46 -17.31 -9.69
C ASP A 43 6.72 -18.15 -9.40
N GLU A 44 6.61 -19.48 -9.52
CA GLU A 44 7.71 -20.42 -9.30
C GLU A 44 8.87 -20.28 -10.31
N ASN A 45 8.62 -19.67 -11.48
CA ASN A 45 9.62 -19.44 -12.52
C ASN A 45 10.34 -18.09 -12.33
N GLY A 46 9.85 -17.25 -11.41
CA GLY A 46 10.34 -15.89 -11.21
C GLY A 46 9.69 -14.86 -12.13
N ASP A 47 8.64 -15.23 -12.87
CA ASP A 47 7.85 -14.28 -13.65
C ASP A 47 6.93 -13.48 -12.74
N PHE A 48 6.83 -12.16 -12.97
CA PHE A 48 5.97 -11.29 -12.19
C PHE A 48 4.50 -11.62 -12.44
N VAL A 49 3.77 -11.92 -11.37
CA VAL A 49 2.31 -12.11 -11.42
C VAL A 49 1.67 -10.76 -11.13
N VAL A 50 1.32 -10.00 -12.17
CA VAL A 50 0.79 -8.64 -12.07
C VAL A 50 -0.73 -8.68 -12.01
N ILE A 51 -1.31 -8.07 -10.97
CA ILE A 51 -2.69 -7.60 -10.92
C ILE A 51 -2.62 -6.13 -10.54
N GLY A 52 -3.01 -5.24 -11.44
CA GLY A 52 -2.81 -3.82 -11.25
C GLY A 52 -2.69 -3.13 -12.60
N ARG A 53 -1.88 -2.07 -12.67
CA ARG A 53 -1.65 -1.35 -13.91
C ARG A 53 -0.61 -2.07 -14.75
N VAL A 54 -1.02 -2.54 -15.92
CA VAL A 54 -0.18 -3.24 -16.89
C VAL A 54 0.19 -2.27 -18.00
N ASN A 55 1.49 -2.01 -18.15
CA ASN A 55 2.03 -1.12 -19.17
C ASN A 55 2.15 -1.85 -20.51
N ARG A 56 1.50 -1.31 -21.56
CA ARG A 56 1.46 -1.85 -22.92
C ARG A 56 1.88 -0.78 -23.94
N PRO A 57 2.36 -1.18 -25.13
CA PRO A 57 2.59 -0.22 -26.21
C PRO A 57 1.27 0.35 -26.70
N GLY A 58 1.20 1.68 -26.82
CA GLY A 58 0.11 2.41 -27.45
C GLY A 58 0.27 2.43 -28.97
N ALA A 59 -0.82 2.74 -29.67
CA ALA A 59 -0.85 2.78 -31.14
C ALA A 59 0.09 3.84 -31.75
N ASP A 60 0.43 4.88 -30.97
CA ASP A 60 1.32 5.98 -31.32
C ASP A 60 2.76 5.79 -30.80
N GLY A 61 3.08 4.61 -30.25
CA GLY A 61 4.37 4.34 -29.61
C GLY A 61 4.48 4.86 -28.17
N SER A 62 3.42 5.45 -27.61
CA SER A 62 3.37 5.80 -26.18
C SER A 62 3.25 4.54 -25.30
N THR A 63 3.38 4.69 -23.99
CA THR A 63 3.05 3.63 -23.04
C THR A 63 1.65 3.85 -22.49
N VAL A 64 0.77 2.88 -22.68
CA VAL A 64 -0.59 2.86 -22.13
C VAL A 64 -0.63 1.97 -20.90
N SER A 65 -1.16 2.48 -19.80
CA SER A 65 -1.20 1.77 -18.52
C SER A 65 -2.66 1.58 -18.10
N THR A 66 -3.14 0.33 -18.12
CA THR A 66 -4.54 -0.01 -17.80
C THR A 66 -4.60 -1.06 -16.70
N TRP A 67 -5.65 -1.01 -15.88
CA TRP A 67 -5.86 -2.02 -14.84
C TRP A 67 -6.21 -3.38 -15.46
N GLY A 68 -5.51 -4.43 -15.06
CA GLY A 68 -5.67 -5.79 -15.60
C GLY A 68 -4.77 -6.80 -14.90
N GLY A 69 -4.64 -7.99 -15.49
CA GLY A 69 -3.79 -9.05 -14.97
C GLY A 69 -2.91 -9.66 -16.06
N ALA A 70 -1.62 -9.83 -15.78
CA ALA A 70 -0.66 -10.41 -16.72
C ALA A 70 0.49 -11.11 -15.98
N VAL A 71 1.09 -12.10 -16.64
CA VAL A 71 2.41 -12.64 -16.29
C VAL A 71 3.44 -11.86 -17.09
N VAL A 72 4.42 -11.29 -16.40
CA VAL A 72 5.42 -10.37 -16.96
C VAL A 72 6.83 -10.90 -16.71
N SER A 73 7.66 -10.89 -17.75
CA SER A 73 9.03 -11.39 -17.67
C SER A 73 9.88 -10.60 -16.67
N PRO A 74 10.77 -11.26 -15.90
CA PRO A 74 11.75 -10.61 -15.04
C PRO A 74 12.79 -9.79 -15.81
N ASP A 75 12.87 -9.95 -17.13
CA ASP A 75 13.76 -9.18 -18.01
C ASP A 75 13.11 -7.92 -18.59
N SER A 76 11.89 -7.59 -18.13
CA SER A 76 11.16 -6.41 -18.60
C SER A 76 11.99 -5.12 -18.49
N PRO A 77 11.84 -4.17 -19.44
CA PRO A 77 12.61 -2.94 -19.44
C PRO A 77 12.48 -2.16 -18.13
N LEU A 78 13.61 -1.71 -17.59
CA LEU A 78 13.68 -0.91 -16.37
C LEU A 78 13.97 0.56 -16.70
N PRO A 79 12.95 1.44 -16.74
CA PRO A 79 13.17 2.86 -16.95
C PRO A 79 13.64 3.55 -15.65
N PRO A 80 14.22 4.75 -15.75
CA PRO A 80 14.45 5.62 -14.60
C PRO A 80 13.17 5.85 -13.78
N LEU A 81 13.33 6.12 -12.47
CA LEU A 81 12.20 6.43 -11.59
C LEU A 81 11.33 7.56 -12.17
N GLY A 82 10.01 7.36 -12.15
CA GLY A 82 9.02 8.31 -12.68
C GLY A 82 8.74 8.17 -14.18
N GLN A 83 9.45 7.30 -14.89
CA GLN A 83 9.16 6.94 -16.28
C GLN A 83 8.51 5.56 -16.38
N ASN A 84 7.81 5.31 -17.48
CA ASN A 84 7.13 4.04 -17.75
C ASN A 84 7.48 3.56 -19.16
N LEU A 85 7.73 2.26 -19.28
CA LEU A 85 7.88 1.54 -20.53
C LEU A 85 6.90 0.37 -20.57
N PRO A 86 6.54 -0.12 -21.77
CA PRO A 86 5.77 -1.36 -21.88
C PRO A 86 6.50 -2.52 -21.21
N TYR A 87 5.76 -3.40 -20.57
CA TYR A 87 6.30 -4.63 -20.01
C TYR A 87 6.47 -5.70 -21.09
N ASP A 88 7.40 -6.63 -20.87
CA ASP A 88 7.50 -7.85 -21.65
C ASP A 88 6.48 -8.87 -21.11
N ILE A 89 5.25 -8.78 -21.62
CA ILE A 89 4.14 -9.64 -21.19
C ILE A 89 4.33 -11.04 -21.78
N VAL A 90 4.46 -12.04 -20.91
CA VAL A 90 4.54 -13.45 -21.29
C VAL A 90 3.17 -13.96 -21.70
N ARG A 91 2.14 -13.63 -20.91
CA ARG A 91 0.74 -13.95 -21.19
C ARG A 91 -0.19 -13.10 -20.32
N GLU A 92 -1.45 -12.98 -20.74
CA GLU A 92 -2.50 -12.38 -19.92
C GLU A 92 -3.01 -13.40 -18.88
N LEU A 93 -3.48 -12.90 -17.73
CA LEU A 93 -4.12 -13.72 -16.69
C LEU A 93 -5.65 -13.71 -16.88
N ASP A 94 -6.28 -14.87 -16.75
CA ASP A 94 -7.72 -14.96 -16.60
C ASP A 94 -8.10 -14.80 -15.12
N LEU A 95 -8.45 -13.57 -14.74
CA LEU A 95 -8.91 -13.24 -13.39
C LEU A 95 -10.42 -13.53 -13.18
N THR A 96 -11.13 -14.02 -14.19
CA THR A 96 -12.57 -14.26 -14.15
C THR A 96 -12.93 -15.68 -13.73
N ASP A 97 -12.02 -16.65 -13.93
CA ASP A 97 -12.18 -18.03 -13.48
C ASP A 97 -11.46 -18.26 -12.12
N PRO A 98 -12.19 -18.32 -10.99
CA PRO A 98 -11.60 -18.50 -9.66
C PRO A 98 -11.08 -19.93 -9.42
N THR A 99 -11.31 -20.86 -10.35
CA THR A 99 -10.92 -22.27 -10.25
C THR A 99 -9.98 -22.73 -11.37
N GLY A 100 -9.76 -21.88 -12.36
CA GLY A 100 -8.94 -22.17 -13.53
C GLY A 100 -7.45 -22.29 -13.22
N PRO A 101 -6.62 -22.57 -14.24
CA PRO A 101 -5.18 -22.77 -14.07
C PRO A 101 -4.48 -21.60 -13.39
N ASP A 102 -4.88 -20.36 -13.72
CA ASP A 102 -4.29 -19.15 -13.10
C ASP A 102 -4.56 -19.07 -11.61
N ALA A 103 -5.75 -19.49 -11.15
CA ALA A 103 -6.08 -19.52 -9.73
C ALA A 103 -5.21 -20.50 -8.93
N GLN A 104 -4.59 -21.50 -9.58
CA GLN A 104 -3.71 -22.48 -8.95
C GLN A 104 -2.24 -22.04 -8.89
N VAL A 105 -1.87 -20.94 -9.55
CA VAL A 105 -0.48 -20.43 -9.54
C VAL A 105 -0.07 -20.14 -8.11
N GLN A 106 0.98 -20.80 -7.64
CA GLN A 106 1.59 -20.54 -6.35
C GLN A 106 2.37 -19.22 -6.39
N LEU A 107 2.25 -18.44 -5.32
CA LEU A 107 2.86 -17.11 -5.21
C LEU A 107 4.12 -17.13 -4.36
N PHE A 108 5.10 -16.32 -4.78
CA PHE A 108 6.42 -16.22 -4.19
C PHE A 108 6.82 -14.75 -3.96
N THR A 109 7.72 -14.53 -3.00
CA THR A 109 8.31 -13.21 -2.73
C THR A 109 9.27 -12.84 -3.87
N LEU A 110 9.63 -11.57 -3.98
CA LEU A 110 10.79 -11.18 -4.79
C LEU A 110 12.11 -11.63 -4.12
N PRO A 111 13.14 -11.99 -4.90
CA PRO A 111 14.49 -12.14 -4.38
C PRO A 111 15.09 -10.77 -4.00
N LEU A 112 16.22 -10.78 -3.28
CA LEU A 112 17.02 -9.56 -3.07
C LEU A 112 18.39 -9.67 -3.75
N PRO A 113 18.83 -8.60 -4.45
CA PRO A 113 18.14 -7.31 -4.66
C PRO A 113 16.86 -7.45 -5.50
N LEU A 114 15.90 -6.54 -5.31
CA LEU A 114 14.60 -6.58 -6.00
C LEU A 114 14.81 -6.50 -7.53
N PRO A 115 14.29 -7.47 -8.32
CA PRO A 115 14.37 -7.43 -9.78
C PRO A 115 13.50 -6.28 -10.32
N CYS A 116 13.86 -5.71 -11.47
CA CYS A 116 13.12 -4.60 -12.11
C CYS A 116 12.73 -3.44 -11.17
N ASN A 117 13.51 -3.17 -10.13
CA ASN A 117 13.25 -2.10 -9.18
C ASN A 117 13.94 -0.79 -9.60
N ASN A 118 13.19 0.30 -9.77
CA ASN A 118 13.74 1.62 -10.08
C ASN A 118 13.61 2.65 -8.96
N TYR A 119 13.06 2.28 -7.79
CA TYR A 119 13.07 3.17 -6.63
C TYR A 119 14.23 2.79 -5.68
N PRO A 120 15.09 3.74 -5.27
CA PRO A 120 16.26 3.46 -4.43
C PRO A 120 15.97 3.55 -2.92
N MET A 121 14.75 3.20 -2.50
CA MET A 121 14.23 3.60 -1.19
C MET A 121 14.35 2.50 -0.14
N LEU A 122 14.84 2.87 1.05
CA LEU A 122 14.75 2.06 2.26
C LEU A 122 13.43 2.30 2.98
N PHE A 123 12.77 1.23 3.36
CA PHE A 123 11.48 1.31 4.05
C PHE A 123 11.62 1.41 5.57
N ALA A 124 12.70 0.88 6.15
CA ALA A 124 13.03 0.97 7.57
C ALA A 124 14.48 1.44 7.86
N PRO A 125 14.96 2.57 7.29
CA PRO A 125 16.33 3.05 7.45
C PRO A 125 16.81 3.20 8.90
N GLU A 126 15.92 3.54 9.85
CA GLU A 126 16.28 3.64 11.28
C GLU A 126 16.54 2.27 11.94
N GLN A 127 15.92 1.20 11.41
CA GLN A 127 16.01 -0.15 11.98
C GLN A 127 17.00 -1.05 11.21
N ARG A 128 17.06 -0.88 9.89
CA ARG A 128 17.88 -1.63 8.93
C ARG A 128 18.48 -0.69 7.89
N PRO A 129 19.49 0.12 8.27
CA PRO A 129 20.16 1.04 7.34
C PRO A 129 20.89 0.31 6.20
N ASP A 130 21.16 -0.98 6.36
CA ASP A 130 21.90 -1.87 5.46
C ASP A 130 20.99 -2.84 4.67
N ALA A 131 19.67 -2.63 4.66
CA ALA A 131 18.74 -3.59 4.03
C ALA A 131 18.99 -3.79 2.52
N HIS A 132 19.58 -2.81 1.82
CA HIS A 132 19.95 -2.92 0.41
C HIS A 132 21.15 -3.87 0.15
N ASP A 133 21.98 -4.14 1.17
CA ASP A 133 23.14 -5.03 1.03
C ASP A 133 22.75 -6.51 1.19
N VAL A 134 21.54 -6.78 1.68
CA VAL A 134 21.04 -8.14 1.92
C VAL A 134 20.77 -8.84 0.59
N ARG A 135 21.24 -10.09 0.50
CA ARG A 135 20.99 -10.99 -0.63
C ARG A 135 20.22 -12.21 -0.15
N ARG A 136 19.13 -12.55 -0.84
CA ARG A 136 18.35 -13.76 -0.53
C ARG A 136 17.59 -14.25 -1.76
N PRO A 137 17.28 -15.56 -1.83
CA PRO A 137 16.42 -16.09 -2.87
C PRO A 137 14.97 -15.60 -2.69
N SER A 138 14.16 -15.88 -3.70
CA SER A 138 12.71 -15.86 -3.58
C SER A 138 12.25 -17.02 -2.68
N TYR A 139 11.20 -16.79 -1.89
CA TYR A 139 10.57 -17.81 -1.07
C TYR A 139 9.10 -17.96 -1.48
N PRO A 140 8.52 -19.17 -1.43
CA PRO A 140 7.07 -19.28 -1.51
C PRO A 140 6.46 -18.49 -0.35
N LEU A 141 5.36 -17.76 -0.58
CA LEU A 141 4.87 -16.78 0.39
C LEU A 141 4.63 -17.37 1.80
N HIS A 142 4.11 -18.60 1.87
CA HIS A 142 3.86 -19.32 3.13
C HIS A 142 5.13 -19.82 3.84
N GLY A 143 6.27 -19.85 3.15
CA GLY A 143 7.55 -20.35 3.63
C GLY A 143 8.63 -19.26 3.75
N ALA A 144 8.24 -17.98 3.71
CA ALA A 144 9.17 -16.89 3.96
C ALA A 144 9.76 -17.00 5.37
N PRO A 145 11.08 -16.79 5.54
CA PRO A 145 11.75 -17.05 6.81
C PRO A 145 11.33 -16.05 7.88
N ILE A 146 11.07 -16.56 9.08
CA ILE A 146 10.83 -15.77 10.28
C ILE A 146 12.06 -15.94 11.17
N PRO A 147 12.86 -14.89 11.42
CA PRO A 147 14.05 -14.99 12.25
C PRO A 147 13.72 -15.56 13.62
N ASP A 148 14.60 -16.43 14.12
CA ASP A 148 14.50 -17.08 15.43
C ASP A 148 13.27 -17.99 15.65
N LEU A 149 12.49 -18.26 14.61
CA LEU A 149 11.34 -19.16 14.67
C LEU A 149 11.77 -20.64 14.59
N ARG A 150 11.17 -21.48 15.43
CA ARG A 150 11.26 -22.95 15.36
C ARG A 150 9.93 -23.55 14.95
N GLU A 151 9.92 -24.80 14.50
CA GLU A 151 8.67 -25.46 14.10
C GLU A 151 7.69 -25.59 15.27
N GLU A 152 8.19 -25.89 16.47
CA GLU A 152 7.37 -26.00 17.68
C GLU A 152 6.75 -24.68 18.15
N ASP A 153 7.23 -23.54 17.64
CA ASP A 153 6.64 -22.23 17.92
C ASP A 153 5.34 -22.00 17.13
N GLY A 154 5.00 -22.91 16.21
CA GLY A 154 3.68 -23.00 15.58
C GLY A 154 3.39 -21.89 14.58
N PRO A 155 4.09 -21.81 13.43
CA PRO A 155 3.75 -20.86 12.37
C PRO A 155 2.30 -21.05 11.93
N LYS A 156 1.55 -19.96 11.85
CA LYS A 156 0.14 -19.98 11.45
C LYS A 156 -0.04 -20.33 9.97
N LEU A 157 0.88 -19.88 9.13
CA LEU A 157 0.86 -20.15 7.69
C LEU A 157 1.79 -21.32 7.37
N ARG A 158 1.21 -22.37 6.77
CA ARG A 158 1.93 -23.59 6.37
C ARG A 158 1.60 -24.06 4.96
N GLU A 159 0.50 -23.59 4.39
CA GLU A 159 0.01 -24.04 3.09
C GLU A 159 0.35 -23.04 1.98
N PRO A 160 0.63 -23.51 0.75
CA PRO A 160 0.82 -22.65 -0.42
C PRO A 160 -0.25 -21.58 -0.57
N ILE A 161 0.18 -20.33 -0.72
CA ILE A 161 -0.71 -19.22 -1.10
C ILE A 161 -0.75 -19.18 -2.63
N THR A 162 -1.94 -19.34 -3.20
CA THR A 162 -2.16 -19.27 -4.65
C THR A 162 -2.77 -17.94 -5.07
N LEU A 163 -2.73 -17.63 -6.37
CA LEU A 163 -3.40 -16.49 -6.96
C LEU A 163 -4.92 -16.52 -6.71
N GLY A 164 -5.54 -17.70 -6.74
CA GLY A 164 -6.96 -17.87 -6.42
C GLY A 164 -7.27 -17.55 -4.97
N GLN A 165 -6.37 -17.84 -4.03
CA GLN A 165 -6.51 -17.42 -2.65
C GLN A 165 -6.31 -15.90 -2.51
N TRP A 166 -5.31 -15.35 -3.21
CA TRP A 166 -4.99 -13.92 -3.18
C TRP A 166 -6.14 -13.04 -3.69
N THR A 167 -6.80 -13.47 -4.78
CA THR A 167 -7.87 -12.74 -5.46
C THR A 167 -9.22 -12.78 -4.72
N LYS A 168 -9.35 -13.52 -3.62
CA LYS A 168 -10.54 -13.50 -2.76
C LYS A 168 -10.67 -12.23 -1.95
N ALA A 169 -9.58 -11.50 -1.71
CA ALA A 169 -9.56 -10.32 -0.86
C ALA A 169 -10.51 -9.24 -1.37
N ARG A 170 -11.31 -8.68 -0.46
CA ARG A 170 -12.19 -7.53 -0.67
C ARG A 170 -12.00 -6.57 0.50
N GLY A 171 -12.13 -5.28 0.24
CA GLY A 171 -12.05 -4.27 1.28
C GLY A 171 -12.90 -3.06 0.95
N GLN A 172 -13.57 -2.53 1.97
CA GLN A 172 -14.28 -1.27 1.91
C GLN A 172 -13.62 -0.29 2.88
N LEU A 173 -13.37 0.93 2.40
CA LEU A 173 -12.85 2.05 3.18
C LEU A 173 -13.94 3.12 3.29
N GLU A 174 -14.29 3.49 4.51
CA GLU A 174 -15.01 4.73 4.82
C GLU A 174 -14.04 5.81 5.30
N VAL A 175 -14.11 7.00 4.71
CA VAL A 175 -13.40 8.20 5.16
C VAL A 175 -14.42 9.20 5.69
N HIS A 176 -14.22 9.65 6.93
CA HIS A 176 -15.04 10.65 7.59
C HIS A 176 -14.21 11.88 7.94
N VAL A 177 -14.62 13.05 7.45
CA VAL A 177 -14.10 14.36 7.87
C VAL A 177 -15.14 15.01 8.78
N PRO A 178 -14.88 15.14 10.09
CA PRO A 178 -15.79 15.80 11.02
C PRO A 178 -15.92 17.30 10.73
N ALA A 179 -16.99 17.91 11.24
CA ALA A 179 -17.35 19.31 10.99
C ALA A 179 -16.24 20.35 11.31
N HIS A 180 -15.35 20.01 12.25
CA HIS A 180 -14.22 20.87 12.58
C HIS A 180 -13.10 20.87 11.52
N GLY A 181 -13.07 19.89 10.62
CA GLY A 181 -12.15 19.80 9.49
C GLY A 181 -10.66 19.66 9.82
N ARG A 182 -10.28 19.37 11.06
CA ARG A 182 -8.86 19.28 11.50
C ARG A 182 -8.19 17.93 11.25
N GLY A 183 -8.97 16.91 10.90
CA GLY A 183 -8.49 15.56 10.70
C GLY A 183 -9.50 14.74 9.91
N ALA A 184 -9.19 13.47 9.69
CA ALA A 184 -10.12 12.51 9.13
C ALA A 184 -9.95 11.14 9.79
N ASP A 185 -11.06 10.43 9.90
CA ASP A 185 -11.13 9.05 10.34
C ASP A 185 -11.25 8.14 9.13
N PHE A 186 -10.49 7.05 9.15
CA PHE A 186 -10.47 6.01 8.14
C PHE A 186 -10.93 4.72 8.81
N SER A 187 -12.00 4.12 8.30
CA SER A 187 -12.55 2.86 8.82
C SER A 187 -12.62 1.82 7.71
N PHE A 188 -12.02 0.66 7.95
CA PHE A 188 -11.96 -0.42 6.99
C PHE A 188 -12.73 -1.65 7.47
N ALA A 189 -13.35 -2.34 6.51
CA ALA A 189 -13.88 -3.68 6.68
C ALA A 189 -13.36 -4.57 5.54
N PHE A 190 -12.82 -5.73 5.90
CA PHE A 190 -12.20 -6.65 4.96
C PHE A 190 -12.82 -8.05 5.02
N THR A 191 -12.86 -8.72 3.89
CA THR A 191 -13.24 -10.14 3.77
C THR A 191 -12.34 -10.84 2.76
N GLY A 192 -12.22 -12.17 2.88
CA GLY A 192 -11.44 -12.99 1.93
C GLY A 192 -9.94 -12.68 1.93
N LEU A 193 -9.42 -12.02 2.96
CA LEU A 193 -7.99 -11.87 3.18
C LEU A 193 -7.34 -13.26 3.37
N ILE A 194 -6.02 -13.35 3.24
CA ILE A 194 -5.28 -14.52 3.73
C ILE A 194 -5.62 -14.70 5.22
N PRO A 195 -6.17 -15.85 5.65
CA PRO A 195 -6.55 -16.07 7.04
C PRO A 195 -5.38 -15.97 8.00
N ASP A 196 -5.67 -15.66 9.27
CA ASP A 196 -4.71 -15.77 10.37
C ASP A 196 -3.40 -14.98 10.16
N SER A 197 -3.46 -13.92 9.36
CA SER A 197 -2.30 -13.25 8.79
C SER A 197 -2.16 -11.82 9.27
N LEU A 198 -0.91 -11.39 9.40
CA LEU A 198 -0.57 -10.03 9.73
C LEU A 198 -0.60 -9.13 8.48
N TYR A 199 -1.28 -7.99 8.62
CA TYR A 199 -1.36 -6.94 7.61
C TYR A 199 -0.88 -5.62 8.18
N THR A 200 -0.48 -4.74 7.26
CA THR A 200 -0.27 -3.32 7.55
C THR A 200 -0.99 -2.43 6.55
N VAL A 201 -1.37 -1.23 6.97
CA VAL A 201 -2.01 -0.22 6.13
C VAL A 201 -1.12 0.99 6.00
N MET A 202 -0.84 1.41 4.76
CA MET A 202 -0.06 2.60 4.46
C MET A 202 -0.89 3.65 3.73
N SER A 203 -0.51 4.92 3.92
CA SER A 203 -0.99 6.03 3.12
C SER A 203 0.01 6.35 2.03
N LEU A 204 -0.46 6.54 0.79
CA LEU A 204 0.32 7.14 -0.28
C LEU A 204 -0.03 8.63 -0.37
N ARG A 205 1.00 9.47 -0.40
CA ARG A 205 0.87 10.91 -0.51
C ARG A 205 1.38 11.44 -1.86
N GLU A 206 1.03 12.68 -2.20
CA GLU A 206 1.35 13.32 -3.48
C GLU A 206 2.83 13.29 -3.86
N HIS A 207 3.70 13.47 -2.88
CA HIS A 207 5.15 13.49 -3.09
C HIS A 207 5.81 12.13 -2.86
N ASP A 208 5.04 11.10 -2.47
CA ASP A 208 5.60 9.77 -2.31
C ASP A 208 6.01 9.22 -3.68
N LEU A 209 7.21 8.65 -3.74
CA LEU A 209 7.86 8.17 -4.97
C LEU A 209 8.17 9.28 -6.00
N ASP A 210 8.23 10.56 -5.59
CA ASP A 210 8.66 11.66 -6.45
C ASP A 210 10.15 11.53 -6.83
N PRO A 211 10.50 11.48 -8.13
CA PRO A 211 11.90 11.43 -8.57
C PRO A 211 12.73 12.65 -8.15
N ALA A 212 12.12 13.82 -7.95
CA ALA A 212 12.81 15.06 -7.59
C ALA A 212 13.18 15.15 -6.10
N GLY A 213 12.63 14.27 -5.27
CA GLY A 213 12.96 14.18 -3.85
C GLY A 213 12.15 13.05 -3.21
N PRO A 214 12.78 11.94 -2.80
CA PRO A 214 12.01 10.78 -2.36
C PRO A 214 11.33 11.06 -1.02
N THR A 215 10.00 11.06 -1.00
CA THR A 215 9.26 10.70 0.22
C THR A 215 8.84 9.24 0.13
N ARG A 216 8.96 8.54 1.25
CA ARG A 216 8.53 7.14 1.38
C ARG A 216 7.10 7.08 1.88
N PRO A 217 6.27 6.19 1.31
CA PRO A 217 4.97 5.90 1.88
C PRO A 217 5.07 5.63 3.38
N GLY A 218 4.15 6.24 4.12
CA GLY A 218 4.11 6.17 5.57
C GLY A 218 2.95 5.31 6.08
N PRO A 219 2.98 4.93 7.36
CA PRO A 219 1.88 4.21 7.99
C PRO A 219 0.60 5.06 7.97
N LEU A 220 -0.55 4.44 7.70
CA LEU A 220 -1.85 5.10 7.83
C LEU A 220 -2.26 5.12 9.30
N GLY A 221 -1.75 6.09 10.07
CA GLY A 221 -1.94 6.10 11.54
C GLY A 221 -1.06 5.06 12.24
N VAL A 222 -0.93 5.14 13.56
CA VAL A 222 -0.16 4.18 14.37
C VAL A 222 -1.00 3.77 15.58
N PRO A 223 -1.15 2.45 15.86
CA PRO A 223 -0.61 1.31 15.11
C PRO A 223 -1.26 1.15 13.72
N ASN A 224 -0.45 0.76 12.73
CA ASN A 224 -0.83 0.56 11.33
C ASN A 224 -1.02 -0.92 10.96
N ALA A 225 -1.24 -1.79 11.93
CA ALA A 225 -1.28 -3.23 11.71
C ALA A 225 -2.57 -3.84 12.25
N PHE A 226 -3.00 -4.93 11.62
CA PHE A 226 -4.11 -5.77 12.07
C PHE A 226 -3.85 -7.23 11.68
N ILE A 227 -4.57 -8.14 12.32
CA ILE A 227 -4.51 -9.57 12.00
C ILE A 227 -5.89 -9.99 11.48
N SER A 228 -5.92 -10.72 10.37
CA SER A 228 -7.15 -11.37 9.89
C SER A 228 -7.51 -12.57 10.75
N ASP A 229 -8.81 -12.82 10.92
CA ASP A 229 -9.27 -14.02 11.60
C ASP A 229 -9.13 -15.29 10.72
N SER A 230 -9.55 -16.43 11.25
CA SER A 230 -9.51 -17.72 10.56
C SER A 230 -10.39 -17.78 9.31
N ASN A 231 -11.31 -16.82 9.13
CA ASN A 231 -12.18 -16.70 7.96
C ASN A 231 -11.68 -15.64 6.96
N GLY A 232 -10.52 -15.03 7.23
CA GLY A 232 -9.99 -13.94 6.40
C GLY A 232 -10.77 -12.62 6.55
N MET A 233 -11.44 -12.41 7.69
CA MET A 233 -12.12 -11.16 8.02
C MET A 233 -11.26 -10.28 8.92
N ALA A 234 -11.36 -8.96 8.76
CA ALA A 234 -10.68 -8.00 9.62
C ALA A 234 -11.34 -6.61 9.60
N HIS A 235 -11.04 -5.83 10.63
CA HIS A 235 -11.35 -4.40 10.70
C HIS A 235 -10.10 -3.62 11.07
N TYR A 236 -9.97 -2.43 10.48
CA TYR A 236 -8.88 -1.50 10.80
C TYR A 236 -9.44 -0.08 10.92
N ARG A 237 -8.89 0.73 11.81
CA ARG A 237 -9.24 2.14 11.96
C ARG A 237 -8.01 3.00 12.21
N ALA A 238 -8.02 4.19 11.62
CA ALA A 238 -7.00 5.20 11.86
C ALA A 238 -7.60 6.60 11.85
N SER A 239 -7.04 7.49 12.66
CA SER A 239 -7.37 8.92 12.63
C SER A 239 -6.09 9.70 12.32
N LEU A 240 -6.12 10.51 11.28
CA LEU A 240 -4.97 11.32 10.87
C LEU A 240 -5.24 12.80 11.12
N PRO A 241 -4.26 13.56 11.64
CA PRO A 241 -4.33 15.01 11.66
C PRO A 241 -4.06 15.54 10.25
N ASN A 242 -4.91 16.47 9.79
CA ASN A 242 -4.80 17.14 8.49
C ASN A 242 -4.35 16.25 7.30
N PRO A 243 -5.02 15.12 6.98
CA PRO A 243 -4.61 14.24 5.88
C PRO A 243 -4.88 14.82 4.49
N PHE A 244 -5.77 15.80 4.40
CA PHE A 244 -6.31 16.37 3.16
C PHE A 244 -6.10 17.90 3.07
N PRO A 245 -4.88 18.44 3.22
CA PRO A 245 -4.64 19.87 3.08
C PRO A 245 -5.17 20.40 1.74
N ALA A 246 -5.57 21.67 1.71
CA ALA A 246 -6.09 22.31 0.51
C ALA A 246 -5.05 22.29 -0.62
N PRO A 247 -5.44 22.03 -1.88
CA PRO A 247 -4.52 22.07 -3.02
C PRO A 247 -3.75 23.39 -3.09
N GLY A 248 -2.45 23.32 -3.39
CA GLY A 248 -1.58 24.49 -3.48
C GLY A 248 -1.09 25.06 -2.14
N THR A 249 -1.44 24.44 -1.01
CA THR A 249 -0.87 24.81 0.29
C THR A 249 0.66 24.56 0.26
N PRO A 250 1.51 25.57 0.53
CA PRO A 250 2.97 25.40 0.49
C PRO A 250 3.45 24.30 1.44
N GLY A 251 4.24 23.36 0.93
CA GLY A 251 4.81 22.25 1.71
C GLY A 251 3.79 21.19 2.16
N ALA A 252 2.55 21.25 1.68
CA ALA A 252 1.57 20.19 1.94
C ALA A 252 1.94 18.90 1.20
N ASN A 253 1.59 17.76 1.79
CA ASN A 253 1.74 16.46 1.15
C ASN A 253 0.46 15.65 1.42
N ARG A 254 -0.51 15.76 0.51
CA ARG A 254 -1.87 15.23 0.71
C ARG A 254 -1.89 13.70 0.60
N VAL A 255 -2.72 13.02 1.40
CA VAL A 255 -3.02 11.60 1.17
C VAL A 255 -3.88 11.45 -0.09
N ILE A 256 -3.43 10.64 -1.03
CA ILE A 256 -4.09 10.40 -2.33
C ILE A 256 -4.49 8.94 -2.53
N ASN A 257 -3.98 8.01 -1.73
CA ASN A 257 -4.34 6.60 -1.80
C ASN A 257 -4.04 5.92 -0.46
N VAL A 258 -4.56 4.70 -0.31
CA VAL A 258 -4.23 3.77 0.77
C VAL A 258 -3.85 2.43 0.17
N VAL A 259 -2.94 1.71 0.82
CA VAL A 259 -2.57 0.35 0.42
C VAL A 259 -2.58 -0.55 1.64
N VAL A 260 -3.24 -1.70 1.50
CA VAL A 260 -3.24 -2.78 2.48
C VAL A 260 -2.22 -3.81 2.02
N LEU A 261 -1.23 -4.04 2.87
CA LEU A 261 -0.04 -4.84 2.63
C LEU A 261 -0.10 -6.07 3.53
N TRP A 262 0.10 -7.25 2.96
CA TRP A 262 0.26 -8.50 3.70
C TRP A 262 1.75 -8.71 4.06
N MET A 263 2.05 -9.15 5.29
CA MET A 263 3.41 -9.33 5.80
C MET A 263 3.87 -10.79 5.67
N SER A 264 4.72 -11.10 4.69
CA SER A 264 5.14 -12.49 4.44
C SER A 264 6.01 -13.08 5.56
N TYR A 265 6.79 -12.24 6.22
CA TYR A 265 7.65 -12.62 7.34
C TYR A 265 6.87 -12.69 8.67
N GLN A 266 5.54 -12.52 8.64
CA GLN A 266 4.64 -12.53 9.80
C GLN A 266 5.11 -11.64 10.97
N GLN A 267 5.78 -10.52 10.64
CA GLN A 267 6.36 -9.57 11.59
C GLN A 267 5.90 -8.16 11.28
N ASN A 268 5.81 -7.31 12.31
CA ASN A 268 5.59 -5.88 12.17
C ASN A 268 6.79 -5.11 12.71
N TYR A 269 7.13 -4.01 12.05
CA TYR A 269 8.29 -3.18 12.35
C TYR A 269 7.87 -1.81 12.93
N GLY A 270 6.78 -1.79 13.68
CA GLY A 270 6.15 -0.55 14.15
C GLY A 270 5.68 0.32 12.98
N GLY A 271 6.06 1.59 13.00
CA GLY A 271 5.70 2.55 11.94
C GLY A 271 6.47 2.36 10.63
N ALA A 272 7.48 1.48 10.58
CA ALA A 272 8.09 1.08 9.32
C ALA A 272 7.23 0.01 8.65
N ILE A 273 6.99 0.17 7.35
CA ILE A 273 6.09 -0.73 6.63
C ILE A 273 6.77 -2.01 6.17
N GLY A 274 8.10 -2.11 6.17
CA GLY A 274 8.87 -3.31 5.81
C GLY A 274 10.37 -3.05 5.91
N HIS A 275 11.20 -4.10 5.92
CA HIS A 275 12.67 -3.97 5.89
C HIS A 275 13.21 -3.91 4.47
N PHE A 276 12.71 -4.76 3.58
CA PHE A 276 13.34 -5.02 2.28
C PHE A 276 12.61 -4.40 1.09
N GLY A 277 11.49 -3.75 1.38
CA GLY A 277 10.67 -3.06 0.42
C GLY A 277 9.56 -3.92 -0.16
N LEU A 278 8.83 -3.30 -1.09
CA LEU A 278 7.63 -3.85 -1.68
C LEU A 278 7.98 -5.08 -2.54
N GLY A 279 7.42 -6.22 -2.16
CA GLY A 279 7.72 -7.56 -2.67
C GLY A 279 8.83 -8.31 -1.95
N GLY A 280 9.61 -7.65 -1.10
CA GLY A 280 10.64 -8.29 -0.29
C GLY A 280 10.03 -9.05 0.90
N ASP A 281 9.40 -8.33 1.82
CA ASP A 281 8.78 -8.85 3.04
C ASP A 281 7.34 -8.36 3.26
N ILE A 282 6.86 -7.50 2.35
CA ILE A 282 5.52 -6.93 2.33
C ILE A 282 4.96 -6.95 0.92
N HIS A 283 3.64 -7.16 0.81
CA HIS A 283 2.99 -7.43 -0.47
C HIS A 283 1.64 -6.72 -0.56
N ALA A 284 1.47 -5.80 -1.52
CA ALA A 284 0.23 -5.07 -1.75
C ALA A 284 -0.88 -6.03 -2.19
N GLN A 285 -1.95 -6.13 -1.39
CA GLN A 285 -3.10 -6.97 -1.72
C GLN A 285 -4.33 -6.15 -2.10
N LEU A 286 -4.56 -5.01 -1.45
CA LEU A 286 -5.71 -4.14 -1.74
C LEU A 286 -5.27 -2.68 -1.83
N LYS A 287 -5.74 -1.95 -2.86
CA LYS A 287 -5.57 -0.49 -2.98
C LYS A 287 -6.64 0.15 -3.86
N LEU A 288 -6.68 1.49 -3.94
CA LEU A 288 -7.49 2.19 -4.94
C LEU A 288 -6.74 2.23 -6.28
N GLN A 289 -7.47 2.10 -7.40
CA GLN A 289 -6.86 2.01 -8.74
C GLN A 289 -6.14 3.28 -9.21
N GLY A 290 -6.40 4.41 -8.55
CA GLY A 290 -5.77 5.69 -8.84
C GLY A 290 -5.91 6.69 -7.69
N PRO A 291 -5.39 7.91 -7.88
CA PRO A 291 -5.54 9.00 -6.92
C PRO A 291 -7.02 9.21 -6.55
N SER A 292 -7.27 9.40 -5.26
CA SER A 292 -8.60 9.49 -4.65
C SER A 292 -8.64 10.60 -3.61
N PHE A 293 -9.78 10.75 -2.93
CA PHE A 293 -10.01 11.68 -1.84
C PHE A 293 -10.07 13.16 -2.22
N GLY A 294 -10.04 13.54 -3.49
CA GLY A 294 -10.02 14.94 -3.95
C GLY A 294 -11.18 15.80 -3.44
N GLU A 295 -12.28 15.18 -3.01
CA GLU A 295 -13.45 15.84 -2.45
C GLU A 295 -13.28 16.33 -1.00
N PHE A 296 -12.27 15.84 -0.27
CA PHE A 296 -12.05 16.22 1.12
C PHE A 296 -11.12 17.42 1.26
N THR A 297 -11.30 18.22 2.29
CA THR A 297 -10.32 19.23 2.69
C THR A 297 -10.23 19.29 4.20
N THR A 298 -9.00 19.32 4.72
CA THR A 298 -8.70 19.48 6.14
C THR A 298 -7.73 20.66 6.34
N ARG A 299 -7.64 21.11 7.60
CA ARG A 299 -6.76 22.20 8.04
C ARG A 299 -5.90 21.75 9.22
N SER A 300 -4.72 22.33 9.35
CA SER A 300 -3.87 22.11 10.52
C SER A 300 -4.55 22.61 11.80
N ALA A 301 -4.19 22.00 12.93
CA ALA A 301 -4.48 22.61 14.22
C ALA A 301 -3.57 23.85 14.36
N ASN A 302 -4.19 25.02 14.53
CA ASN A 302 -3.48 26.23 14.99
C ASN A 302 -3.00 26.05 16.42
#